data_AF-A5D6V4-F1
#
_entry.id   AF-A5D6V4-F1
#
_cell.length_a   1.000
_cell.length_b   1.000
_cell.length_c   1.000
_cell.angle_alpha   90.00
_cell.angle_beta   90.00
_cell.angle_gamma   90.00
#
_symmetry.space_group_name_H-M   'P 1'
#
loop_
_entity.id
_entity.type
_entity.pdbx_description
1 polymer ?
#
loop_
_entity_poly.entity_id
_entity_poly.type
_entity_poly.pdbx_seq_one_letter_code
_entity_poly.pdbx_strand_id
1 'polypeptide(L)'
;MDLPEPIRRRLGDFSRTVFVDQSRTQPSFEEHANFLDQNKDVVSSLPLQMSLYFNMWFFPFWWISEVVMLDLKYSALADYYKFILITILIVMTLIEAIRLYLGNAGNLQEKVPELAGFWLLTFLLQFPLILFQLFNEAVLVQPLERGVHIILALFIFAEVLFGFVALRTMVRHTESRFHLRQFHGIQELRT
;
A
#
# COMPACT_ATOMS: atom_id res chain seq x y z
N MET A 1 13.86 13.43 -34.91
CA MET A 1 15.30 13.71 -34.83
C MET A 1 15.90 12.50 -34.13
N ASP A 2 16.41 11.54 -34.89
CA ASP A 2 16.92 10.29 -34.31
C ASP A 2 18.21 10.56 -33.54
N LEU A 3 18.36 9.90 -32.39
CA LEU A 3 19.56 10.06 -31.58
C LEU A 3 20.79 9.55 -32.32
N PRO A 4 21.88 10.34 -32.38
CA PRO A 4 23.15 9.92 -32.96
C PRO A 4 23.63 8.57 -32.41
N GLU A 5 24.05 7.66 -33.29
CA GLU A 5 24.59 6.34 -32.93
C GLU A 5 25.61 6.28 -31.77
N PRO A 6 26.54 7.25 -31.61
CA PRO A 6 27.44 7.21 -30.46
C PRO A 6 26.73 7.32 -29.11
N ILE A 7 25.57 7.96 -29.05
CA ILE A 7 24.77 8.10 -27.82
C ILE A 7 23.99 6.81 -27.55
N ARG A 8 23.42 6.18 -28.59
CA ARG A 8 22.75 4.88 -28.47
C ARG A 8 23.70 3.81 -27.92
N ARG A 9 24.94 3.76 -28.42
CA ARG A 9 25.95 2.82 -27.90
C ARG A 9 26.26 3.06 -26.42
N ARG A 10 26.49 4.30 -26.00
CA ARG A 10 26.73 4.61 -24.59
C ARG A 10 25.57 4.22 -23.69
N LEU A 11 24.33 4.43 -24.13
CA LEU A 11 23.14 3.98 -23.40
C LEU A 11 23.05 2.45 -23.33
N GLY A 12 23.37 1.76 -24.42
CA GLY A 12 23.44 0.30 -24.46
C GLY A 12 24.52 -0.25 -23.51
N ASP A 13 25.68 0.39 -23.47
CA ASP A 13 26.78 0.01 -22.58
C ASP A 13 26.44 0.30 -21.12
N PHE A 14 25.81 1.45 -20.83
CA PHE A 14 25.36 1.77 -19.47
C PHE A 14 24.28 0.79 -18.98
N SER A 15 23.34 0.41 -19.85
CA SER A 15 22.35 -0.63 -19.57
C SER A 15 23.00 -1.97 -19.24
N ARG A 16 23.99 -2.39 -20.03
CA ARG A 16 24.73 -3.62 -19.73
C ARG A 16 25.53 -3.53 -18.44
N THR A 17 26.18 -2.41 -18.14
CA THR A 17 26.96 -2.27 -16.91
C THR A 17 26.09 -2.25 -15.65
N VAL A 18 24.90 -1.67 -15.71
CA VAL A 18 23.99 -1.60 -14.55
C VAL A 18 23.20 -2.90 -14.36
N PHE A 19 22.78 -3.55 -15.44
CA PHE A 19 21.91 -4.73 -15.37
C PHE A 19 22.63 -6.07 -15.58
N VAL A 20 23.85 -6.10 -16.12
CA VAL A 20 24.58 -7.33 -16.45
C VAL A 20 25.90 -7.36 -15.71
N ASP A 21 25.88 -7.95 -14.52
CA ASP A 21 27.08 -8.41 -13.83
C ASP A 21 27.68 -9.59 -14.63
N GLN A 22 28.72 -9.32 -15.41
CA GLN A 22 29.35 -10.28 -16.34
C GLN A 22 30.50 -11.07 -15.69
N SER A 23 30.72 -10.94 -14.38
CA SER A 23 31.89 -11.52 -13.71
C SER A 23 31.58 -12.18 -12.38
N ARG A 24 30.86 -13.30 -12.40
CA ARG A 24 31.04 -14.31 -11.34
C ARG A 24 30.74 -15.72 -11.87
N THR A 25 31.83 -16.48 -12.02
CA THR A 25 31.96 -17.94 -11.93
C THR A 25 30.63 -18.69 -11.92
N GLN A 26 30.31 -19.44 -13.00
CA GLN A 26 29.12 -20.30 -13.11
C GLN A 26 28.78 -20.93 -11.75
N PRO A 27 27.73 -20.46 -11.04
CA PRO A 27 27.16 -21.26 -9.98
C PRO A 27 26.75 -22.61 -10.55
N SER A 28 26.84 -23.66 -9.74
CA SER A 28 26.25 -24.95 -10.10
C SER A 28 24.77 -24.77 -10.47
N PHE A 29 24.21 -25.67 -11.28
CA PHE A 29 22.79 -25.59 -11.67
C PHE A 29 21.86 -25.55 -10.44
N GLU A 30 22.27 -26.18 -9.34
CA GLU A 30 21.58 -26.16 -8.06
C GLU A 30 21.67 -24.80 -7.36
N GLU A 31 22.84 -24.14 -7.35
CA GLU A 31 22.98 -22.78 -6.81
C GLU A 31 22.19 -21.76 -7.65
N HIS A 32 22.17 -21.89 -8.98
CA HIS A 32 21.31 -21.05 -9.82
C HIS A 32 19.82 -21.30 -9.55
N ALA A 33 19.40 -22.55 -9.42
CA ALA A 33 18.01 -22.88 -9.11
C ALA A 33 17.61 -22.32 -7.74
N ASN A 34 18.43 -22.52 -6.71
CA ASN A 34 18.19 -22.00 -5.36
C ASN A 34 18.24 -20.46 -5.31
N PHE A 35 19.17 -19.82 -6.03
CA PHE A 35 19.30 -18.36 -6.10
C PHE A 35 18.20 -17.71 -6.94
N LEU A 36 17.73 -18.38 -8.00
CA LEU A 36 16.58 -17.95 -8.81
C LEU A 36 15.25 -18.18 -8.09
N ASP A 37 15.12 -19.24 -7.28
CA ASP A 37 13.98 -19.51 -6.40
C ASP A 37 13.91 -18.43 -5.30
N GLN A 38 15.04 -18.14 -4.64
CA GLN A 38 15.12 -17.09 -3.61
C GLN A 38 14.93 -15.66 -4.14
N ASN A 39 15.44 -15.30 -5.32
CA ASN A 39 15.24 -13.96 -5.89
C ASN A 39 13.88 -13.76 -6.55
N LYS A 40 13.14 -14.83 -6.90
CA LYS A 40 11.80 -14.71 -7.50
C LYS A 40 10.71 -14.36 -6.48
N ASP A 41 10.98 -14.50 -5.20
CA ASP A 41 9.94 -14.61 -4.18
C ASP A 41 9.75 -13.36 -3.32
N VAL A 42 10.25 -12.18 -3.72
CA VAL A 42 9.80 -10.94 -3.08
C VAL A 42 8.42 -10.59 -3.63
N VAL A 43 7.38 -10.93 -2.87
CA VAL A 43 5.97 -10.72 -3.23
C VAL A 43 5.44 -9.39 -2.70
N SER A 44 6.20 -8.71 -1.85
CA SER A 44 5.88 -7.36 -1.39
C SER A 44 5.63 -6.38 -2.54
N SER A 45 4.63 -5.52 -2.38
CA SER A 45 4.21 -4.54 -3.38
C SER A 45 4.87 -3.19 -3.13
N LEU A 46 5.82 -2.81 -3.98
CA LEU A 46 6.49 -1.52 -3.91
C LEU A 46 5.52 -0.33 -4.09
N PRO A 47 4.59 -0.32 -5.08
CA PRO A 47 3.64 0.78 -5.25
C PRO A 47 2.72 0.97 -4.03
N LEU A 48 2.28 -0.13 -3.41
CA LEU A 48 1.51 -0.08 -2.18
C LEU A 48 2.33 0.56 -1.05
N GLN A 49 3.58 0.14 -0.89
CA GLN A 49 4.47 0.67 0.16
C GLN A 49 4.73 2.17 0.00
N MET A 50 4.92 2.63 -1.24
CA MET A 50 5.07 4.06 -1.53
C MET A 50 3.82 4.84 -1.15
N SER A 51 2.64 4.34 -1.51
CA SER A 51 1.37 4.97 -1.17
C SER A 51 1.17 5.09 0.35
N LEU A 52 1.40 3.98 1.09
CA LEU A 52 1.34 3.95 2.55
C LEU A 52 2.32 4.92 3.21
N TYR A 53 3.55 5.00 2.69
CA TYR A 53 4.58 5.89 3.21
C TYR A 53 4.15 7.36 3.08
N PHE A 54 3.66 7.77 1.92
CA PHE A 54 3.20 9.15 1.73
C PHE A 54 1.93 9.44 2.52
N ASN A 55 1.00 8.49 2.61
CA ASN A 55 -0.21 8.67 3.39
C ASN A 55 0.08 8.83 4.90
N MET A 56 1.04 8.06 5.43
CA MET A 56 1.51 8.21 6.82
C MET A 56 2.02 9.62 7.13
N TRP A 57 2.74 10.26 6.19
CA TRP A 57 3.21 11.63 6.37
C TRP A 57 2.12 12.68 6.11
N PHE A 58 1.17 12.39 5.21
CA PHE A 58 0.05 13.28 4.92
C PHE A 58 -0.97 13.32 6.05
N PHE A 59 -1.20 12.20 6.74
CA PHE A 59 -2.24 12.05 7.74
C PHE A 59 -2.18 13.08 8.89
N PRO A 60 -1.02 13.41 9.48
CA PRO A 60 -0.93 14.51 10.45
C PRO A 60 -1.40 15.86 9.91
N PHE A 61 -1.12 16.18 8.63
CA PHE A 61 -1.59 17.43 8.01
C PHE A 61 -3.11 17.41 7.81
N TRP A 62 -3.66 16.28 7.34
CA TRP A 62 -5.10 16.08 7.25
C TRP A 62 -5.77 16.26 8.61
N TRP A 63 -5.21 15.67 9.67
CA TRP A 63 -5.74 15.73 11.02
C TRP A 63 -5.75 17.15 11.59
N ILE A 64 -4.64 17.89 11.46
CA ILE A 64 -4.56 19.29 11.91
C ILE A 64 -5.57 20.14 11.15
N SER A 65 -5.64 19.97 9.82
CA SER A 65 -6.63 20.66 8.99
C SER A 65 -8.04 20.39 9.48
N GLU A 66 -8.40 19.12 9.72
CA GLU A 66 -9.74 18.74 10.14
C GLU A 66 -10.10 19.33 11.51
N VAL A 67 -9.18 19.31 12.47
CA VAL A 67 -9.38 19.89 13.81
C VAL A 67 -9.60 21.40 13.73
N VAL A 68 -8.74 22.11 13.00
CA VAL A 68 -8.86 23.56 12.84
C VAL A 68 -10.15 23.93 12.12
N MET A 69 -10.49 23.23 11.05
CA MET A 69 -11.71 23.52 10.28
C MET A 69 -12.97 23.20 11.07
N LEU A 70 -12.98 22.10 11.84
CA LEU A 70 -14.08 21.76 12.73
C LEU A 70 -14.30 22.84 13.79
N ASP A 71 -13.23 23.37 14.40
CA ASP A 71 -13.32 24.47 15.38
C ASP A 71 -13.93 25.73 14.76
N LEU A 72 -13.43 26.13 13.57
CA LEU A 72 -13.90 27.32 12.86
C LEU A 72 -15.39 27.24 12.47
N LYS A 73 -15.87 26.07 12.06
CA LYS A 73 -17.29 25.89 11.68
C LYS A 73 -18.19 25.42 12.82
N TYR A 74 -17.64 25.14 14.01
CA TYR A 74 -18.35 24.47 15.09
C TYR A 74 -19.65 25.15 15.49
N SER A 75 -19.62 26.49 15.62
CA SER A 75 -20.77 27.30 16.03
C SER A 75 -21.91 27.33 15.00
N ALA A 76 -21.59 27.16 13.72
CA ALA A 76 -22.56 27.18 12.62
C ALA A 76 -23.22 25.81 12.36
N LEU A 77 -22.67 24.73 12.95
CA LEU A 77 -23.20 23.39 12.75
C LEU A 77 -24.45 23.11 13.59
N ALA A 78 -25.37 22.34 13.02
CA ALA A 78 -26.44 21.72 13.80
C ALA A 78 -25.84 20.71 14.80
N ASP A 79 -26.48 20.56 15.96
CA ASP A 79 -25.92 19.78 17.07
C ASP A 79 -25.60 18.33 16.69
N TYR A 80 -26.47 17.68 15.93
CA TYR A 80 -26.22 16.30 15.47
C TYR A 80 -24.99 16.20 14.55
N TYR A 81 -24.71 17.19 13.70
CA TYR A 81 -23.50 17.20 12.88
C TYR A 81 -22.24 17.41 13.72
N LYS A 82 -22.30 18.20 14.81
CA LYS A 82 -21.16 18.33 15.74
C LYS A 82 -20.76 16.96 16.29
N PHE A 83 -21.73 16.20 16.79
CA PHE A 83 -21.49 14.86 17.31
C PHE A 83 -20.95 13.90 16.24
N ILE A 84 -21.54 13.92 15.04
CA ILE A 84 -21.11 13.06 13.93
C ILE A 84 -19.66 13.36 13.54
N LEU A 85 -19.29 14.63 13.32
CA LEU A 85 -17.94 14.98 12.88
C LEU A 85 -16.87 14.68 13.94
N ILE A 86 -17.15 14.96 15.22
CA ILE A 86 -16.23 14.59 16.32
C ILE A 86 -16.03 13.07 16.33
N THR A 87 -17.11 12.32 16.19
CA THR A 87 -17.05 10.84 16.16
C THR A 87 -16.23 10.36 14.97
N ILE A 88 -16.48 10.90 13.77
CA ILE A 88 -15.73 10.56 12.56
C ILE A 88 -14.26 10.89 12.75
N LEU A 89 -13.90 12.07 13.29
CA LEU A 89 -12.52 12.45 13.53
C LEU A 89 -11.79 11.44 14.43
N ILE A 90 -12.41 11.04 15.55
CA ILE A 90 -11.83 10.04 16.46
C ILE A 90 -11.71 8.68 15.77
N VAL A 91 -12.79 8.21 15.14
CA VAL A 91 -12.85 6.89 14.50
C VAL A 91 -11.87 6.81 13.32
N MET A 92 -11.83 7.81 12.44
CA MET A 92 -10.87 7.91 11.34
C MET A 92 -9.44 7.89 11.86
N THR A 93 -9.15 8.57 12.98
CA THR A 93 -7.81 8.58 13.58
C THR A 93 -7.38 7.20 14.05
N LEU A 94 -8.27 6.50 14.76
CA LEU A 94 -7.99 5.15 15.26
C LEU A 94 -7.84 4.14 14.12
N ILE A 95 -8.77 4.18 13.15
CA ILE A 95 -8.75 3.30 11.99
C ILE A 95 -7.48 3.55 11.18
N GLU A 96 -7.13 4.81 10.87
CA GLU A 96 -5.96 5.12 10.07
C GLU A 96 -4.67 4.61 10.72
N ALA A 97 -4.51 4.78 12.04
CA ALA A 97 -3.34 4.28 12.75
C ALA A 97 -3.21 2.75 12.65
N ILE A 98 -4.30 2.01 12.90
CA ILE A 98 -4.33 0.55 12.78
C ILE A 98 -4.10 0.12 11.33
N ARG A 99 -4.73 0.81 10.38
CA ARG A 99 -4.67 0.55 8.95
C ARG A 99 -3.24 0.71 8.43
N LEU A 100 -2.58 1.84 8.71
CA LEU A 100 -1.19 2.06 8.31
C LEU A 100 -0.24 1.03 8.92
N TYR A 101 -0.46 0.63 10.18
CA TYR A 101 0.33 -0.43 10.82
C TYR A 101 0.15 -1.77 10.10
N LEU A 102 -1.09 -2.21 9.88
CA LEU A 102 -1.40 -3.47 9.21
C LEU A 102 -0.92 -3.49 7.76
N GLY A 103 -1.05 -2.36 7.04
CA GLY A 103 -0.59 -2.24 5.66
C GLY A 103 0.93 -2.40 5.56
N ASN A 104 1.67 -1.68 6.40
CA ASN A 104 3.13 -1.77 6.43
C ASN A 104 3.61 -3.14 6.89
N ALA A 105 3.05 -3.68 7.99
CA ALA A 105 3.44 -4.99 8.50
C ALA A 105 3.07 -6.11 7.52
N GLY A 106 1.85 -6.11 6.99
CA GLY A 106 1.37 -7.11 6.04
C GLY A 106 2.16 -7.09 4.73
N ASN A 107 2.48 -5.91 4.20
CA ASN A 107 3.19 -5.80 2.94
C ASN A 107 4.69 -6.15 3.06
N LEU A 108 5.38 -5.59 4.05
CA LEU A 108 6.83 -5.79 4.22
C LEU A 108 7.18 -7.18 4.78
N GLN A 109 6.33 -7.72 5.66
CA GLN A 109 6.55 -9.06 6.25
C GLN A 109 5.80 -10.15 5.47
N GLU A 110 5.16 -9.79 4.35
CA GLU A 110 4.41 -10.69 3.47
C GLU A 110 3.34 -11.52 4.21
N LYS A 111 2.69 -10.90 5.20
CA LYS A 111 1.68 -11.56 6.01
C LYS A 111 0.29 -11.29 5.45
N VAL A 112 -0.27 -12.33 4.84
CA VAL A 112 -1.60 -12.34 4.23
C VAL A 112 -2.71 -11.87 5.21
N PRO A 113 -2.77 -12.33 6.48
CA PRO A 113 -3.85 -11.93 7.39
C PRO A 113 -3.84 -10.43 7.70
N GLU A 114 -2.67 -9.87 7.98
CA GLU A 114 -2.47 -8.45 8.27
C GLU A 114 -2.81 -7.60 7.04
N LEU A 115 -2.36 -8.01 5.85
CA LEU A 115 -2.67 -7.30 4.60
C LEU A 115 -4.17 -7.38 4.24
N ALA A 116 -4.84 -8.49 4.54
CA ALA A 116 -6.28 -8.62 4.38
C ALA A 116 -7.04 -7.69 5.35
N GLY A 117 -6.59 -7.62 6.61
CA GLY A 117 -7.12 -6.68 7.61
C GLY A 117 -6.96 -5.23 7.17
N PHE A 118 -5.78 -4.86 6.69
CA PHE A 118 -5.52 -3.57 6.07
C PHE A 118 -6.50 -3.26 4.92
N TRP A 119 -6.66 -4.19 3.99
CA TRP A 119 -7.50 -4.00 2.81
C TRP A 119 -8.97 -3.83 3.20
N LEU A 120 -9.45 -4.63 4.16
CA LEU A 120 -10.81 -4.54 4.69
C LEU A 120 -11.06 -3.19 5.38
N LEU A 121 -10.16 -2.74 6.26
CA LEU A 121 -10.28 -1.44 6.92
C LEU A 121 -10.29 -0.30 5.90
N THR A 122 -9.44 -0.38 4.89
CA THR A 122 -9.33 0.64 3.85
C THR A 122 -10.60 0.71 3.00
N PHE A 123 -11.09 -0.42 2.49
CA PHE A 123 -12.24 -0.46 1.58
C PHE A 123 -13.59 -0.32 2.31
N LEU A 124 -13.76 -0.97 3.46
CA LEU A 124 -15.06 -1.05 4.13
C LEU A 124 -15.30 0.12 5.09
N LEU A 125 -14.27 0.63 5.75
CA LEU A 125 -14.42 1.70 6.74
C LEU A 125 -13.90 3.02 6.20
N GLN A 126 -12.61 3.10 5.86
CA GLN A 126 -11.97 4.37 5.50
C GLN A 126 -12.59 4.99 4.23
N PHE A 127 -12.83 4.16 3.21
CA PHE A 127 -13.36 4.63 1.93
C PHE A 127 -14.79 5.20 2.02
N PRO A 128 -15.79 4.52 2.64
CA PRO A 128 -17.10 5.12 2.83
C PRO A 128 -17.08 6.37 3.71
N LEU A 129 -16.25 6.40 4.76
CA LEU A 129 -16.15 7.56 5.66
C LEU A 129 -15.60 8.78 4.93
N ILE A 130 -14.54 8.63 4.11
CA ILE A 130 -13.98 9.76 3.37
C ILE A 130 -14.96 10.27 2.29
N LEU A 131 -15.71 9.37 1.64
CA LEU A 131 -16.74 9.76 0.68
C LEU A 131 -17.89 10.50 1.36
N PHE A 132 -18.29 10.07 2.56
CA PHE A 132 -19.30 10.77 3.35
C PHE A 132 -18.87 12.21 3.65
N GLN A 133 -17.63 12.42 4.09
CA GLN A 133 -17.11 13.77 4.35
C GLN A 133 -17.00 14.61 3.07
N LEU A 134 -16.68 13.98 1.94
CA LEU A 134 -16.48 14.68 0.67
C LEU A 134 -17.79 15.14 0.02
N PHE A 135 -18.85 14.33 0.08
CA PHE A 135 -20.10 14.57 -0.65
C PHE A 135 -21.23 15.13 0.21
N ASN A 136 -21.13 15.06 1.53
CA ASN A 136 -22.18 15.56 2.40
C ASN A 136 -22.04 17.07 2.65
N GLU A 137 -22.57 17.89 1.75
CA GLU A 137 -22.53 19.35 1.87
C GLU A 137 -23.20 19.89 3.15
N ALA A 138 -24.09 19.12 3.78
CA ALA A 138 -24.75 19.53 5.01
C ALA A 138 -23.80 19.59 6.23
N VAL A 139 -22.60 19.00 6.14
CA VAL A 139 -21.54 19.20 7.15
C VAL A 139 -20.75 20.50 6.96
N LEU A 140 -21.22 21.38 6.07
CA LEU A 140 -20.61 22.67 5.70
C LEU A 140 -19.14 22.51 5.29
N VAL A 141 -18.88 21.57 4.37
CA VAL A 141 -17.52 21.25 3.88
C VAL A 141 -16.86 22.52 3.33
N GLN A 142 -15.76 22.90 3.94
CA GLN A 142 -14.99 24.07 3.54
C GLN A 142 -14.01 23.73 2.40
N PRO A 143 -13.55 24.72 1.61
CA PRO A 143 -12.62 24.46 0.50
C PRO A 143 -11.33 23.74 0.91
N LEU A 144 -10.79 24.07 2.10
CA LEU A 144 -9.62 23.40 2.66
C LEU A 144 -9.91 21.92 2.95
N GLU A 145 -11.02 21.63 3.64
CA GLU A 145 -11.48 20.26 3.95
C GLU A 145 -11.65 19.45 2.66
N ARG A 146 -12.34 20.02 1.67
CA ARG A 146 -12.52 19.39 0.36
C ARG A 146 -11.18 19.06 -0.29
N GLY A 147 -10.20 19.96 -0.23
CA GLY A 147 -8.85 19.72 -0.75
C GLY A 147 -8.15 18.56 -0.06
N VAL A 148 -8.09 18.55 1.28
CA VAL A 148 -7.42 17.48 2.03
C VAL A 148 -8.15 16.14 1.92
N HIS A 149 -9.48 16.15 1.83
CA HIS A 149 -10.29 14.95 1.63
C HIS A 149 -10.06 14.33 0.26
N ILE A 150 -9.96 15.13 -0.81
CA ILE A 150 -9.64 14.64 -2.15
C ILE A 150 -8.28 13.95 -2.15
N ILE A 151 -7.26 14.57 -1.54
CA ILE A 151 -5.92 13.98 -1.46
C ILE A 151 -5.96 12.65 -0.70
N LEU A 152 -6.62 12.61 0.46
CA LEU A 152 -6.77 11.38 1.23
C LEU A 152 -7.53 10.29 0.46
N ALA A 153 -8.60 10.67 -0.25
CA ALA A 153 -9.38 9.76 -1.08
C ALA A 153 -8.55 9.17 -2.23
N LEU A 154 -7.62 9.92 -2.83
CA LEU A 154 -6.70 9.42 -3.84
C LEU A 154 -5.73 8.39 -3.26
N PHE A 155 -5.18 8.62 -2.06
CA PHE A 155 -4.36 7.63 -1.36
C PHE A 155 -5.16 6.35 -1.10
N ILE A 156 -6.34 6.48 -0.49
CA ILE A 156 -7.21 5.33 -0.18
C ILE A 156 -7.57 4.56 -1.44
N PHE A 157 -7.90 5.24 -2.54
CA PHE A 157 -8.21 4.60 -3.81
C PHE A 157 -7.01 3.79 -4.35
N ALA A 158 -5.81 4.38 -4.35
CA ALA A 158 -4.59 3.70 -4.77
C ALA A 158 -4.28 2.50 -3.87
N GLU A 159 -4.45 2.64 -2.55
CA GLU A 159 -4.23 1.59 -1.55
C GLU A 159 -5.23 0.44 -1.69
N VAL A 160 -6.50 0.70 -2.02
CA VAL A 160 -7.49 -0.35 -2.32
C VAL A 160 -7.06 -1.14 -3.56
N LEU A 161 -6.63 -0.44 -4.62
CA LEU A 161 -6.22 -1.08 -5.88
C LEU A 161 -4.94 -1.90 -5.71
N PHE A 162 -3.86 -1.27 -5.23
CA PHE A 162 -2.58 -1.95 -5.05
C PHE A 162 -2.61 -2.96 -3.89
N GLY A 163 -3.42 -2.71 -2.85
CA GLY A 163 -3.66 -3.66 -1.77
C GLY A 163 -4.35 -4.92 -2.27
N PHE A 164 -5.35 -4.80 -3.15
CA PHE A 164 -6.01 -5.96 -3.77
C PHE A 164 -5.02 -6.79 -4.61
N VAL A 165 -4.22 -6.12 -5.44
CA VAL A 165 -3.20 -6.78 -6.29
C VAL A 165 -2.15 -7.49 -5.42
N ALA A 166 -1.65 -6.81 -4.38
CA ALA A 166 -0.68 -7.37 -3.44
C ALA A 166 -1.25 -8.60 -2.72
N LEU A 167 -2.48 -8.50 -2.20
CA LEU A 167 -3.14 -9.59 -1.49
C LEU A 167 -3.31 -10.82 -2.39
N ARG A 168 -3.78 -10.64 -3.63
CA ARG A 168 -3.91 -11.75 -4.60
C ARG A 168 -2.58 -12.44 -4.86
N THR A 169 -1.52 -11.64 -5.01
CA THR A 169 -0.18 -12.18 -5.30
C THR A 169 0.37 -12.97 -4.11
N MET A 170 0.23 -12.44 -2.88
CA MET A 170 0.67 -13.10 -1.66
C MET A 170 -0.11 -14.37 -1.34
N VAL A 171 -1.43 -14.39 -1.56
CA VAL A 171 -2.26 -15.60 -1.38
C VAL A 171 -1.78 -16.71 -2.32
N ARG A 172 -1.61 -16.41 -3.61
CA ARG A 172 -1.13 -17.39 -4.60
C ARG A 172 0.24 -17.94 -4.26
N HIS A 173 1.13 -17.07 -3.77
CA HIS A 173 2.47 -17.48 -3.36
C HIS A 173 2.43 -18.38 -2.10
N THR A 174 1.59 -18.03 -1.13
CA THR A 174 1.37 -18.83 0.08
C THR A 174 0.80 -20.21 -0.23
N GLU A 175 -0.18 -20.30 -1.12
CA GLU A 175 -0.76 -21.57 -1.60
C GLU A 175 0.30 -22.46 -2.23
N SER A 176 1.13 -21.87 -3.11
CA SER A 176 2.19 -22.59 -3.81
C SER A 176 3.24 -23.13 -2.83
N ARG A 177 3.66 -22.34 -1.84
CA ARG A 177 4.57 -22.78 -0.78
C ARG A 177 3.97 -23.86 0.12
N PHE A 178 2.68 -23.78 0.41
CA PHE A 178 1.99 -24.80 1.21
C PHE A 178 1.99 -26.15 0.48
N HIS A 179 1.60 -26.17 -0.79
CA HIS A 179 1.63 -27.40 -1.60
C HIS A 179 3.05 -27.97 -1.73
N LEU A 180 4.06 -27.13 -2.00
CA LEU A 180 5.45 -27.57 -2.07
C LEU A 180 5.92 -28.20 -0.76
N ARG A 181 5.60 -27.61 0.40
CA ARG A 181 5.94 -28.19 1.71
C ARG A 181 5.27 -29.55 1.93
N GLN A 182 4.02 -29.72 1.50
CA GLN A 182 3.35 -31.02 1.57
C GLN A 182 4.07 -32.08 0.72
N PHE A 183 4.52 -31.73 -0.49
CA PHE A 183 5.28 -32.65 -1.33
C PHE A 183 6.63 -33.05 -0.73
N HIS A 184 7.39 -32.10 -0.18
CA HIS A 184 8.67 -32.38 0.47
C HIS A 184 8.50 -33.28 1.71
N GLY A 185 7.49 -33.00 2.56
CA GLY A 185 7.21 -33.84 3.73
C GLY A 185 6.84 -35.28 3.36
N ILE A 186 6.18 -35.50 2.22
CA ILE A 186 5.90 -36.86 1.72
C ILE A 186 7.17 -37.56 1.20
N GLN A 187 8.11 -36.82 0.62
CA GLN A 187 9.38 -37.38 0.16
C GLN A 187 10.29 -37.80 1.31
N GLU A 188 10.40 -36.99 2.36
CA GLU A 188 11.20 -37.32 3.56
C GLU A 188 10.68 -38.58 4.27
N LEU A 189 9.37 -38.83 4.27
CA LEU A 189 8.78 -40.05 4.85
C LEU A 189 9.05 -41.31 4.01
N ARG A 190 9.46 -41.18 2.74
CA ARG A 190 9.73 -42.32 1.85
C ARG A 190 11.20 -42.79 1.90
N THR A 191 12.12 -41.91 2.28
CA THR A 191 13.55 -42.21 2.44
C THR A 191 13.87 -42.76 3.82
#